data_AF-A0A968ALE9-F1
#
_entry.id   AF-A0A968ALE9-F1
#
_cell.length_a   1.000
_cell.length_b   1.000
_cell.length_c   1.000
_cell.angle_alpha   90.00
_cell.angle_beta   90.00
_cell.angle_gamma   90.00
#
_symmetry.space_group_name_H-M   'P 1'
#
loop_
_entity.id
_entity.type
_entity.pdbx_description
1 polymer ?
#
loop_
_entity_poly.entity_id
_entity_poly.type
_entity_poly.pdbx_seq_one_letter_code
_entity_poly.pdbx_strand_id
1 'polypeptide(L)' 'NPFRELEESNSDSFAIHVNNGRKIYYQNCVFCHGDNLEGQGNFAHGFDPIPANFNDPTTIAQLQESYLFWRIA' A
#
# COMPACT_ATOMS: atom_id res chain seq x y z
N ASN A 1 2.58 -13.03 2.58
CA ASN A 1 3.61 -12.35 1.76
C ASN A 1 4.93 -13.10 1.94
N PRO A 2 5.55 -13.64 0.87
CA PRO A 2 6.76 -14.46 0.98
C PRO A 2 7.99 -13.70 1.50
N PHE A 3 7.96 -12.37 1.54
CA PHE A 3 9.08 -11.54 1.98
C PHE A 3 9.01 -11.17 3.47
N ARG A 4 7.91 -11.46 4.19
CA ARG A 4 7.77 -11.12 5.63
C ARG A 4 8.86 -11.75 6.49
N GLU A 5 9.21 -13.00 6.22
CA GLU A 5 10.26 -13.72 6.96
C GLU A 5 11.64 -13.06 6.81
N LEU A 6 11.86 -12.28 5.75
CA LEU A 6 13.11 -11.56 5.52
C LEU A 6 13.29 -10.39 6.49
N GLU A 7 12.20 -9.86 7.07
CA GLU A 7 12.29 -8.76 8.03
C GLU A 7 13.22 -9.12 9.20
N GLU A 8 13.12 -10.36 9.68
CA GLU A 8 13.97 -10.89 10.76
C GLU A 8 15.23 -11.60 10.25
N SER A 9 15.12 -12.37 9.15
CA SER A 9 16.21 -13.23 8.69
C SER A 9 17.25 -12.52 7.79
N ASN A 10 16.85 -11.47 7.07
CA ASN A 10 17.71 -10.69 6.17
C ASN A 10 17.09 -9.31 5.88
N SER A 11 17.27 -8.39 6.83
CA SER A 11 16.68 -7.06 6.79
C SER A 11 17.09 -6.23 5.56
N ASP A 12 18.30 -6.42 5.04
CA ASP A 12 18.77 -5.75 3.82
C ASP A 12 17.95 -6.19 2.60
N SER A 13 17.72 -7.49 2.45
CA SER A 13 16.87 -8.03 1.39
C SER A 13 15.42 -7.56 1.54
N PHE A 14 14.88 -7.55 2.76
CA PHE A 14 13.55 -7.01 3.04
C PHE A 14 13.44 -5.53 2.64
N ALA A 15 14.42 -4.70 2.99
CA ALA A 15 14.47 -3.28 2.63
C ALA A 15 14.48 -3.06 1.11
N ILE A 16 15.15 -3.92 0.34
CA ILE A 16 15.11 -3.89 -1.13
C ILE A 16 13.68 -4.13 -1.64
N HIS A 17 12.98 -5.14 -1.11
CA HIS A 17 11.59 -5.42 -1.50
C HIS A 17 10.63 -4.28 -1.12
N VAL A 18 10.78 -3.72 0.09
CA VAL A 18 10.01 -2.54 0.53
C VAL A 18 10.26 -1.34 -0.40
N ASN A 19 11.51 -1.09 -0.78
CA ASN A 19 11.83 0.00 -1.71
C ASN A 19 11.25 -0.22 -3.11
N ASN A 20 11.20 -1.47 -3.59
CA ASN A 20 10.53 -1.79 -4.85
C ASN A 20 9.02 -1.55 -4.77
N GLY A 21 8.38 -1.96 -3.66
CA GLY A 21 6.97 -1.65 -3.39
C GLY A 21 6.70 -0.14 -3.36
N ARG A 22 7.59 0.63 -2.73
CA ARG A 22 7.54 2.11 -2.74
C ARG A 22 7.52 2.67 -4.15
N LYS A 23 8.44 2.22 -5.03
CA LYS A 23 8.48 2.69 -6.44
C LYS A 23 7.16 2.42 -7.15
N ILE A 24 6.59 1.22 -6.99
CA ILE A 24 5.30 0.85 -7.58
C ILE A 24 4.17 1.75 -7.05
N TYR A 25 4.17 2.03 -5.74
CA TYR A 25 3.18 2.92 -5.11
C TYR A 25 3.22 4.33 -5.72
N TYR A 26 4.40 4.93 -5.86
CA TYR A 26 4.53 6.25 -6.48
C TYR A 26 4.17 6.28 -7.96
N GLN A 27 4.35 5.17 -8.67
CA GLN A 27 4.01 5.09 -10.09
C GLN A 27 2.51 4.93 -10.34
N ASN A 28 1.78 4.30 -9.41
CA ASN A 28 0.41 3.84 -9.71
C ASN A 28 -0.64 4.25 -8.67
N CYS A 29 -0.26 4.42 -7.41
CA CYS A 29 -1.20 4.51 -6.29
C CYS A 29 -1.29 5.93 -5.72
N VAL A 30 -0.17 6.65 -5.66
CA VAL A 30 -0.04 7.96 -4.99
C VAL A 30 -1.04 9.00 -5.51
N PHE A 31 -1.39 8.94 -6.80
CA PHE A 31 -2.29 9.90 -7.43
C PHE A 31 -3.71 9.87 -6.84
N CYS A 32 -4.14 8.74 -6.29
CA CYS A 32 -5.45 8.60 -5.63
C CYS A 32 -5.31 8.46 -4.12
N HIS A 33 -4.30 7.73 -3.64
CA HIS A 33 -4.16 7.41 -2.22
C HIS A 33 -3.29 8.40 -1.42
N GLY A 34 -2.61 9.36 -2.06
CA GLY A 34 -1.82 10.39 -1.37
C GLY A 34 -0.40 9.94 -1.02
N ASP A 35 0.49 10.89 -0.72
CA ASP A 35 1.89 10.59 -0.36
C ASP A 35 2.01 10.00 1.05
N ASN A 36 1.10 10.40 1.95
CA ASN A 36 1.04 9.90 3.33
C ASN A 36 0.04 8.75 3.48
N LEU A 37 -0.42 8.14 2.38
CA LEU A 37 -1.36 7.02 2.38
C LEU A 37 -2.76 7.36 2.94
N GLU A 38 -3.15 8.63 2.91
CA GLU A 38 -4.33 9.18 3.58
C GLU A 38 -5.63 9.15 2.73
N GLY A 39 -5.57 8.65 1.50
CA GLY A 39 -6.71 8.63 0.58
C GLY A 39 -7.05 9.99 -0.02
N GLN A 40 -6.11 10.95 0.02
CA GLN A 40 -6.30 12.34 -0.44
C GLN A 40 -5.35 12.70 -1.60
N GLY A 41 -5.11 11.75 -2.51
CA GLY A 41 -4.32 12.03 -3.71
C GLY A 41 -5.02 13.04 -4.64
N ASN A 42 -4.28 13.59 -5.60
CA ASN A 42 -4.76 14.60 -6.55
C ASN A 42 -6.08 14.24 -7.27
N PHE A 43 -6.34 12.94 -7.47
CA PHE A 43 -7.55 12.44 -8.14
C PHE A 43 -8.57 11.83 -7.17
N ALA A 44 -8.34 11.86 -5.86
CA ALA A 44 -9.20 11.20 -4.86
C ALA A 44 -10.67 11.65 -4.93
N HIS A 45 -10.90 12.95 -5.08
CA HIS A 45 -12.25 13.54 -5.10
C HIS A 45 -13.01 13.33 -6.42
N GLY A 46 -12.43 12.61 -7.39
CA GLY A 46 -13.12 12.14 -8.59
C GLY A 46 -13.92 10.85 -8.39
N PHE A 47 -13.85 10.23 -7.21
CA PHE A 47 -14.47 8.93 -6.92
C PHE A 47 -15.50 9.03 -5.78
N ASP A 48 -16.55 8.21 -5.85
CA ASP A 48 -17.53 8.01 -4.78
C ASP A 48 -17.80 6.49 -4.60
N PRO A 49 -17.37 5.88 -3.49
CA PRO A 49 -16.67 6.48 -2.35
C PRO A 49 -15.23 6.88 -2.69
N ILE A 50 -14.66 7.82 -1.93
CA ILE A 50 -13.25 8.22 -2.06
C ILE A 50 -12.30 7.05 -1.75
N PRO A 51 -11.05 7.07 -2.25
CA PRO A 51 -10.05 6.06 -1.93
C PRO A 51 -9.83 5.91 -0.42
N ALA A 52 -9.62 4.66 0.04
CA ALA A 52 -9.44 4.36 1.45
C ALA A 52 -8.19 5.04 2.04
N ASN A 53 -8.32 5.51 3.30
CA ASN A 53 -7.23 6.03 4.12
C ASN A 53 -6.51 4.88 4.83
N PHE A 54 -5.29 4.55 4.41
CA PHE A 54 -4.53 3.43 4.96
C PHE A 54 -3.93 3.67 6.35
N ASN A 55 -3.93 4.92 6.84
CA ASN A 55 -3.55 5.22 8.22
C ASN A 55 -4.65 4.89 9.23
N ASP A 56 -5.89 4.68 8.77
CA ASP A 56 -6.98 4.26 9.63
C ASP A 56 -6.85 2.75 9.94
N PRO A 57 -6.70 2.36 11.22
CA PRO A 57 -6.53 0.96 11.62
C PRO A 57 -7.74 0.07 11.33
N THR A 58 -8.87 0.66 10.96
CA THR A 58 -10.09 -0.07 10.56
C THR A 58 -10.15 -0.38 9.06
N THR A 59 -9.15 0.07 8.28
CA THR A 59 -9.11 -0.12 6.82
C THR A 59 -8.21 -1.30 6.41
N ILE A 60 -7.08 -1.02 5.76
CA ILE A 60 -6.16 -2.00 5.19
C ILE A 60 -5.60 -2.95 6.26
N ALA A 61 -5.44 -2.48 7.50
CA ALA A 61 -4.94 -3.26 8.62
C ALA A 61 -5.90 -4.40 9.05
N GLN A 62 -7.19 -4.31 8.72
CA GLN A 62 -8.17 -5.37 9.01
C GLN A 62 -8.30 -6.40 7.88
N LEU A 63 -7.64 -6.16 6.74
CA LEU A 63 -7.79 -6.98 5.54
C LEU A 63 -6.68 -8.03 5.45
N GLN A 64 -7.03 -9.24 4.98
CA GLN A 64 -6.04 -10.27 4.69
C GLN A 64 -5.19 -9.87 3.47
N GLU A 65 -3.89 -10.17 3.50
CA GLU A 65 -2.98 -9.84 2.39
C GLU A 65 -3.44 -10.44 1.06
N SER A 66 -4.05 -11.63 1.06
CA SER A 66 -4.64 -12.27 -0.13
C SER A 66 -5.71 -11.42 -0.80
N TYR A 67 -6.58 -10.78 0.00
CA TYR A 67 -7.61 -9.87 -0.48
C TYR A 67 -6.98 -8.62 -1.12
N LEU A 68 -5.94 -8.07 -0.49
CA LEU A 68 -5.24 -6.90 -1.00
C LEU A 68 -4.55 -7.20 -2.33
N PHE A 69 -3.86 -8.35 -2.45
CA PHE A 69 -3.22 -8.75 -3.71
C PHE A 69 -4.22 -8.98 -4.84
N TRP A 70 -5.39 -9.56 -4.55
CA TRP A 70 -6.47 -9.67 -5.53
C TRP A 70 -6.98 -8.30 -6.00
N ARG A 71 -7.07 -7.32 -5.10
CA ARG A 71 -7.61 -5.99 -5.42
C ARG A 71 -6.66 -5.13 -6.25
N ILE A 72 -5.36 -5.41 -6.21
CA ILE A 72 -4.30 -4.67 -6.91
C ILE A 72 -3.98 -5.28 -8.29
N ALA A 73 -4.39 -6.53 -8.55
CA ALA A 73 -4.05 -7.31 -9.75
C ALA A 73 -4.75 -6.84 -11.04
#